data_AF-A0A315EJ02-F1
#
_entry.id   AF-A0A315EJ02-F1
#
_cell.length_a   1.000
_cell.length_b   1.000
_cell.length_c   1.000
_cell.angle_alpha   90.00
_cell.angle_beta   90.00
_cell.angle_gamma   90.00
#
_symmetry.space_group_name_H-M   'P 1'
#
loop_
_entity.id
_entity.type
_entity.pdbx_description
1 polymer ?
#
loop_
_entity_poly.entity_id
_entity_poly.type
_entity_poly.pdbx_seq_one_letter_code
_entity_poly.pdbx_strand_id
1 'polypeptide(L)'
;MHRNALVLFSGGQDSTTCLAHALAQYERVETLAFDYRQRHLVELEARLQVLAQVRAQFPQWANKLGEDHLLDLGVLGQVSETSLTRDMAFKMEASGLPNTFVPGRNLLFLTLAAALAYRRDLDVIVTGVCETDFSGYPDCRDDTMKAMQIALSLGMDRRLLIETPLMWIDKAQTWQLAYDLGQKAHADGGDQLVDLIVEHTHTCYMGDRTHRHNWGYGCGTCPACDLRAKGWERWKA
;
A
#
# COMPACT_ATOMS: atom_id res chain seq x y z
N MET A 1 12.50 21.12 -5.35
CA MET A 1 12.28 19.73 -5.79
C MET A 1 12.22 18.89 -4.52
N HIS A 2 11.16 18.11 -4.33
CA HIS A 2 11.06 17.27 -3.14
C HIS A 2 12.12 16.16 -3.21
N ARG A 3 12.81 15.88 -2.09
CA ARG A 3 13.91 14.90 -2.04
C ARG A 3 13.59 13.68 -1.19
N ASN A 4 12.60 13.79 -0.30
CA ASN A 4 12.29 12.76 0.69
C ASN A 4 10.80 12.43 0.68
N ALA A 5 10.47 11.15 0.87
CA ALA A 5 9.11 10.65 0.84
C ALA A 5 8.78 9.73 2.03
N LEU A 6 7.51 9.75 2.44
CA LEU A 6 6.90 8.78 3.34
C LEU A 6 5.93 7.90 2.55
N VAL A 7 6.14 6.59 2.54
CA VAL A 7 5.27 5.63 1.85
C VAL A 7 4.30 5.03 2.86
N LEU A 8 3.00 5.12 2.59
CA LEU A 8 1.99 4.33 3.31
C LEU A 8 2.15 2.86 2.91
N PHE A 9 2.66 2.06 3.84
CA PHE A 9 3.24 0.76 3.54
C PHE A 9 2.60 -0.35 4.38
N SER A 10 1.79 -1.21 3.74
CA SER A 10 1.15 -2.35 4.40
C SER A 10 1.87 -3.69 4.18
N GLY A 11 2.83 -3.75 3.24
CA GLY A 11 3.44 -5.02 2.82
C GLY A 11 2.64 -5.80 1.77
N GLY A 12 1.59 -5.20 1.20
CA GLY A 12 0.87 -5.74 0.05
C GLY A 12 1.54 -5.42 -1.29
N GLN A 13 1.01 -6.00 -2.37
CA GLN A 13 1.48 -5.77 -3.75
C GLN A 13 1.57 -4.27 -4.08
N ASP A 14 0.47 -3.56 -3.87
CA ASP A 14 0.32 -2.14 -4.24
C ASP A 14 1.31 -1.27 -3.46
N SER A 15 1.32 -1.39 -2.13
CA SER A 15 2.22 -0.59 -1.30
C SER A 15 3.70 -0.91 -1.56
N THR A 16 4.02 -2.14 -1.95
CA THR A 16 5.39 -2.55 -2.33
C THR A 16 5.79 -1.96 -3.67
N THR A 17 4.86 -1.89 -4.62
CA THR A 17 5.07 -1.19 -5.89
C THR A 17 5.25 0.30 -5.66
N CYS A 18 4.47 0.92 -4.77
CA CYS A 18 4.65 2.31 -4.34
C CYS A 18 6.00 2.54 -3.65
N LEU A 19 6.46 1.60 -2.83
CA LEU A 19 7.78 1.67 -2.20
C LEU A 19 8.89 1.69 -3.25
N ALA A 20 8.85 0.77 -4.23
CA ALA A 20 9.81 0.75 -5.34
C ALA A 20 9.74 2.05 -6.17
N HIS A 21 8.53 2.57 -6.42
CA HIS A 21 8.31 3.84 -7.12
C HIS A 21 8.97 5.02 -6.39
N ALA A 22 8.80 5.09 -5.07
CA ALA A 22 9.41 6.11 -4.23
C ALA A 22 10.94 5.96 -4.21
N LEU A 23 11.46 4.74 -4.05
CA LEU A 23 12.90 4.46 -4.03
C LEU A 23 13.59 4.73 -5.37
N ALA A 24 12.88 4.70 -6.48
CA ALA A 24 13.40 5.12 -7.79
C ALA A 24 13.59 6.65 -7.90
N GLN A 25 12.82 7.45 -7.14
CA GLN A 25 12.72 8.90 -7.33
C GLN A 25 13.35 9.73 -6.22
N TYR A 26 13.15 9.34 -4.97
CA TYR A 26 13.51 10.13 -3.79
C TYR A 26 14.78 9.64 -3.16
N GLU A 27 15.58 10.53 -2.56
CA GLU A 27 16.86 10.19 -1.94
C GLU A 27 16.71 9.49 -0.58
N ARG A 28 15.68 9.85 0.18
CA ARG A 28 15.29 9.21 1.44
C ARG A 28 13.82 8.81 1.39
N VAL A 29 13.56 7.54 1.65
CA VAL A 29 12.21 6.97 1.67
C VAL A 29 12.00 6.28 3.00
N GLU A 30 10.99 6.71 3.75
CA GLU A 30 10.55 6.04 4.97
C GLU A 30 9.21 5.36 4.76
N THR A 31 8.88 4.40 5.62
CA THR A 31 7.61 3.68 5.56
C THR A 31 6.77 3.91 6.80
N LEU A 32 5.46 4.04 6.60
CA LEU A 32 4.48 4.13 7.67
C LEU A 32 3.42 3.06 7.48
N ALA A 33 3.26 2.22 8.50
CA ALA A 33 2.19 1.25 8.63
C ALA A 33 1.23 1.65 9.76
N PHE A 34 0.03 1.11 9.69
CA PHE A 34 -1.01 1.30 10.70
C PHE A 34 -1.43 -0.06 11.26
N ASP A 35 -1.38 -0.19 12.58
CA ASP A 35 -2.01 -1.28 13.32
C ASP A 35 -3.34 -0.77 13.88
N TYR A 36 -4.44 -1.06 13.17
CA TYR A 36 -5.79 -0.73 13.62
C TYR A 36 -6.48 -1.98 14.20
N ARG A 37 -5.68 -2.92 14.73
CA ARG A 37 -6.11 -4.23 15.24
C ARG A 37 -6.83 -5.07 14.18
N GLN A 38 -6.31 -4.99 12.95
CA GLN A 38 -6.78 -5.84 11.87
C GLN A 38 -6.67 -7.32 12.24
N ARG A 39 -7.61 -8.10 11.71
CA ARG A 39 -7.83 -9.52 12.04
C ARG A 39 -6.59 -10.42 11.98
N HIS A 40 -5.65 -10.16 11.07
CA HIS A 40 -4.49 -11.01 10.85
C HIS A 40 -3.18 -10.24 10.97
N LEU A 41 -2.31 -10.67 11.90
CA LEU A 41 -0.96 -10.10 12.09
C LEU A 41 -0.02 -10.36 10.92
N VAL A 42 -0.37 -11.32 10.05
CA VAL A 42 0.44 -11.74 8.90
C VAL A 42 0.75 -10.59 7.93
N GLU A 43 -0.13 -9.59 7.84
CA GLU A 43 0.11 -8.38 7.05
C GLU A 43 1.29 -7.56 7.60
N LEU A 44 1.32 -7.35 8.92
CA LEU A 44 2.38 -6.61 9.60
C LEU A 44 3.72 -7.35 9.55
N GLU A 45 3.70 -8.69 9.58
CA GLU A 45 4.88 -9.52 9.42
C GLU A 45 5.42 -9.51 7.98
N ALA A 46 4.53 -9.65 6.98
CA ALA A 46 4.89 -9.63 5.57
C ALA A 46 5.59 -8.32 5.19
N ARG A 47 5.11 -7.20 5.74
CA ARG A 47 5.72 -5.88 5.59
C ARG A 47 7.21 -5.87 5.96
N LEU A 48 7.57 -6.44 7.11
CA LEU A 48 8.96 -6.50 7.56
C LEU A 48 9.82 -7.39 6.64
N GLN A 49 9.25 -8.51 6.17
CA GLN A 49 9.93 -9.38 5.22
C GLN A 49 10.21 -8.67 3.90
N VAL A 50 9.23 -7.94 3.35
CA VAL A 50 9.41 -7.15 2.13
C VAL A 50 10.53 -6.12 2.29
N LEU A 51 10.57 -5.37 3.40
CA LEU A 51 11.64 -4.39 3.63
C LEU A 51 13.02 -5.06 3.68
N ALA A 52 13.14 -6.19 4.39
CA ALA A 52 14.39 -6.94 4.46
C ALA A 52 14.85 -7.42 3.07
N GLN A 53 13.92 -7.94 2.27
CA GLN A 53 14.20 -8.44 0.93
C GLN A 53 14.55 -7.31 -0.04
N VAL A 54 13.88 -6.16 0.03
CA VAL A 54 14.25 -4.98 -0.77
C VAL A 54 15.67 -4.53 -0.45
N ARG A 55 16.06 -4.50 0.84
CA ARG A 55 17.45 -4.15 1.24
C ARG A 55 18.47 -5.16 0.72
N ALA A 56 18.16 -6.45 0.77
CA ALA A 56 19.07 -7.51 0.37
C ALA A 56 19.22 -7.59 -1.16
N GLN A 57 18.12 -7.43 -1.89
CA GLN A 57 18.04 -7.67 -3.33
C GLN A 57 18.31 -6.42 -4.17
N PHE A 58 18.09 -5.22 -3.62
CA PHE A 58 18.30 -3.94 -4.31
C PHE A 58 19.26 -3.02 -3.51
N PRO A 59 20.58 -3.28 -3.51
CA PRO A 59 21.57 -2.50 -2.73
C PRO A 59 21.55 -0.99 -3.01
N GLN A 60 21.24 -0.58 -4.23
CA GLN A 60 21.08 0.81 -4.66
C GLN A 60 19.90 1.52 -3.97
N TRP A 61 18.88 0.77 -3.55
CA TRP A 61 17.76 1.28 -2.77
C TRP A 61 17.99 1.15 -1.26
N ALA A 62 18.85 0.24 -0.81
CA ALA A 62 19.09 -0.02 0.61
C ALA A 62 19.52 1.23 1.39
N ASN A 63 20.39 2.08 0.82
CA ASN A 63 20.84 3.33 1.45
C ASN A 63 19.76 4.44 1.44
N LYS A 64 18.77 4.32 0.56
CA LYS A 64 17.68 5.29 0.40
C LYS A 64 16.51 4.94 1.31
N LEU A 65 16.32 3.65 1.60
CA LEU A 65 15.30 3.15 2.50
C LEU A 65 15.69 3.47 3.96
N GLY A 66 15.00 4.43 4.54
CA GLY A 66 15.16 4.90 5.91
C GLY A 66 14.35 4.08 6.92
N GLU A 67 13.82 4.77 7.93
CA GLU A 67 13.07 4.14 9.01
C GLU A 67 11.72 3.59 8.58
N ASP A 68 11.30 2.52 9.25
CA ASP A 68 9.94 2.02 9.23
C ASP A 68 9.23 2.39 10.53
N HIS A 69 7.98 2.84 10.42
CA HIS A 69 7.18 3.26 11.56
C HIS A 69 5.84 2.52 11.58
N LEU A 70 5.42 2.06 12.75
CA LEU A 70 4.10 1.47 12.98
C LEU A 70 3.33 2.35 13.96
N LEU A 71 2.20 2.89 13.52
CA LEU A 71 1.28 3.63 14.39
C LEU A 71 0.15 2.71 14.86
N ASP A 72 -0.04 2.63 16.18
CA ASP A 72 -1.24 2.05 16.78
C ASP A 72 -2.43 2.99 16.56
N LEU A 73 -3.43 2.46 15.86
CA LEU A 73 -4.70 3.06 15.53
C LEU A 73 -5.87 2.28 16.11
N GLY A 74 -5.69 1.61 17.25
CA GLY A 74 -6.76 0.89 17.95
C GLY A 74 -7.99 1.75 18.27
N VAL A 75 -7.83 3.09 18.33
CA VAL A 75 -8.94 4.04 18.45
C VAL A 75 -9.94 3.97 17.27
N LEU A 76 -9.50 3.55 16.08
CA LEU A 76 -10.41 3.35 14.94
C LEU A 76 -11.52 2.34 15.27
N GLY A 77 -11.23 1.31 16.06
CA GLY A 77 -12.22 0.34 16.50
C GLY A 77 -13.26 0.91 17.49
N GLN A 78 -13.04 2.11 18.05
CA GLN A 78 -14.02 2.80 18.90
C GLN A 78 -14.95 3.71 18.09
N VAL A 79 -14.51 4.16 16.91
CA VAL A 79 -15.27 5.07 16.04
C VAL A 79 -15.90 4.37 14.84
N SER A 80 -15.59 3.10 14.61
CA SER A 80 -16.14 2.31 13.50
C SER A 80 -16.26 0.82 13.84
N GLU A 81 -17.44 0.25 13.61
CA GLU A 81 -17.74 -1.17 13.73
C GLU A 81 -17.70 -1.82 12.32
N THR A 82 -16.67 -2.63 11.99
CA THR A 82 -16.55 -3.28 10.67
C THR A 82 -16.09 -4.74 10.76
N SER A 83 -16.25 -5.51 9.68
CA SER A 83 -15.80 -6.92 9.59
C SER A 83 -14.27 -7.09 9.62
N LEU A 84 -13.49 -6.00 9.56
CA LEU A 84 -12.05 -6.00 9.78
C LEU A 84 -11.66 -6.07 11.27
N THR A 85 -12.60 -5.75 12.18
CA THR A 85 -12.37 -5.72 13.65
C THR A 85 -13.17 -6.79 14.42
N ARG A 86 -14.03 -7.59 13.76
CA ARG A 86 -14.76 -8.73 14.34
C ARG A 86 -14.98 -9.88 13.35
N ASP A 87 -15.22 -11.08 13.87
CA ASP A 87 -15.55 -12.30 13.10
C ASP A 87 -16.94 -12.19 12.43
N MET A 88 -16.99 -11.53 11.26
CA MET A 88 -18.19 -11.42 10.44
C MET A 88 -17.90 -11.83 8.99
N ALA A 89 -18.83 -12.55 8.37
CA ALA A 89 -18.73 -12.89 6.95
C ALA A 89 -18.74 -11.62 6.09
N PHE A 90 -17.92 -11.61 5.03
CA PHE A 90 -17.94 -10.56 4.01
C PHE A 90 -19.34 -10.42 3.42
N LYS A 91 -19.90 -9.20 3.45
CA LYS A 91 -21.18 -8.86 2.83
C LYS A 91 -21.10 -7.49 2.19
N MET A 92 -21.70 -7.35 1.00
CA MET A 92 -22.02 -6.04 0.43
C MET A 92 -23.23 -5.48 1.18
N GLU A 93 -23.10 -4.26 1.69
CA GLU A 93 -24.19 -3.57 2.36
C GLU A 93 -25.13 -2.90 1.35
N ALA A 94 -26.33 -2.50 1.81
CA ALA A 94 -27.31 -1.79 0.99
C ALA A 94 -26.79 -0.44 0.43
N SER A 95 -25.73 0.08 1.02
CA SER A 95 -24.97 1.26 0.56
C SER A 95 -24.12 0.99 -0.70
N GLY A 96 -23.99 -0.28 -1.12
CA GLY A 96 -23.10 -0.69 -2.19
C GLY A 96 -21.63 -0.79 -1.79
N LEU A 97 -21.31 -0.65 -0.49
CA LEU A 97 -19.98 -0.78 0.07
C LEU A 97 -19.84 -2.10 0.84
N PRO A 98 -18.68 -2.78 0.80
CA PRO A 98 -18.45 -3.95 1.62
C PRO A 98 -18.38 -3.58 3.10
N ASN A 99 -18.81 -4.47 3.99
CA ASN A 99 -18.80 -4.29 5.46
C ASN A 99 -17.39 -4.18 6.09
N THR A 100 -16.34 -4.17 5.27
CA THR A 100 -14.96 -3.81 5.63
C THR A 100 -14.72 -2.29 5.58
N PHE A 101 -15.69 -1.49 5.11
CA PHE A 101 -15.55 -0.05 4.97
C PHE A 101 -15.60 0.66 6.31
N VAL A 102 -14.48 1.27 6.71
CA VAL A 102 -14.43 2.24 7.81
C VAL A 102 -14.53 3.64 7.20
N PRO A 103 -15.64 4.38 7.36
CA PRO A 103 -15.78 5.71 6.77
C PRO A 103 -14.66 6.66 7.18
N GLY A 104 -13.98 7.26 6.19
CA GLY A 104 -12.93 8.25 6.42
C GLY A 104 -11.60 7.68 6.93
N ARG A 105 -11.41 6.35 6.90
CA ARG A 105 -10.17 5.71 7.33
C ARG A 105 -8.95 6.24 6.60
N ASN A 106 -9.01 6.34 5.26
CA ASN A 106 -7.87 6.81 4.50
C ASN A 106 -7.59 8.30 4.75
N LEU A 107 -8.62 9.09 5.09
CA LEU A 107 -8.43 10.49 5.50
C LEU A 107 -7.65 10.58 6.82
N LEU A 108 -7.99 9.72 7.79
CA LEU A 108 -7.25 9.63 9.05
C LEU A 108 -5.80 9.18 8.82
N PHE A 109 -5.60 8.15 7.99
CA PHE A 109 -4.27 7.67 7.62
C PHE A 109 -3.42 8.80 7.02
N LEU A 110 -3.96 9.55 6.05
CA LEU A 110 -3.26 10.69 5.46
C LEU A 110 -2.96 11.79 6.48
N THR A 111 -3.88 12.06 7.41
CA THR A 111 -3.69 13.06 8.46
C THR A 111 -2.54 12.69 9.40
N LEU A 112 -2.50 11.44 9.85
CA LEU A 112 -1.43 10.93 10.72
C LEU A 112 -0.09 10.83 9.97
N ALA A 113 -0.14 10.41 8.72
CA ALA A 113 1.04 10.36 7.85
C ALA A 113 1.64 11.75 7.65
N ALA A 114 0.81 12.76 7.41
CA ALA A 114 1.27 14.14 7.29
C ALA A 114 1.88 14.66 8.59
N ALA A 115 1.29 14.34 9.75
CA ALA A 115 1.86 14.72 11.04
C ALA A 115 3.24 14.07 11.29
N LEU A 116 3.40 12.79 10.92
CA LEU A 116 4.69 12.10 10.99
C LEU A 116 5.70 12.67 9.99
N ALA A 117 5.28 12.87 8.74
CA ALA A 117 6.08 13.43 7.66
C ALA A 117 6.61 14.82 8.03
N TYR A 118 5.76 15.67 8.61
CA TYR A 118 6.13 17.00 9.10
C TYR A 118 7.27 16.93 10.13
N ARG A 119 7.17 16.03 11.12
CA ARG A 119 8.20 15.87 12.17
C ARG A 119 9.53 15.31 11.65
N ARG A 120 9.52 14.68 10.48
CA ARG A 120 10.67 13.95 9.92
C ARG A 120 11.27 14.60 8.67
N ASP A 121 10.74 15.77 8.29
CA ASP A 121 11.10 16.51 7.09
C ASP A 121 10.94 15.70 5.80
N LEU A 122 9.76 15.09 5.68
CA LEU A 122 9.31 14.39 4.48
C LEU A 122 8.20 15.25 3.84
N ASP A 123 8.41 15.66 2.59
CA ASP A 123 7.48 16.57 1.91
C ASP A 123 6.51 15.84 0.97
N VAL A 124 6.74 14.56 0.72
CA VAL A 124 5.92 13.72 -0.14
C VAL A 124 5.34 12.57 0.65
N ILE A 125 4.04 12.32 0.49
CA ILE A 125 3.36 11.13 0.97
C ILE A 125 2.96 10.31 -0.24
N VAL A 126 3.49 9.09 -0.36
CA VAL A 126 3.15 8.16 -1.43
C VAL A 126 2.15 7.15 -0.88
N THR A 127 1.03 6.97 -1.57
CA THR A 127 -0.03 6.02 -1.17
C THR A 127 -0.49 5.17 -2.35
N GLY A 128 -0.80 3.91 -2.08
CA GLY A 128 -1.26 2.93 -3.08
C GLY A 128 -2.77 2.94 -3.31
N VAL A 129 -3.50 3.98 -2.90
CA VAL A 129 -4.92 4.09 -3.24
C VAL A 129 -5.11 4.21 -4.76
N CYS A 130 -6.20 3.64 -5.25
CA CYS A 130 -6.48 3.46 -6.66
C CYS A 130 -7.99 3.56 -6.92
N GLU A 131 -8.37 4.13 -8.07
CA GLU A 131 -9.76 4.33 -8.49
C GLU A 131 -10.20 3.33 -9.59
N THR A 132 -9.27 2.70 -10.30
CA THR A 132 -9.56 1.75 -11.39
C THR A 132 -9.99 0.37 -10.89
N ASP A 133 -9.41 -0.13 -9.79
CA ASP A 133 -9.74 -1.43 -9.17
C ASP A 133 -10.68 -1.29 -7.95
N PHE A 134 -11.50 -0.26 -7.99
CA PHE A 134 -12.23 0.30 -6.86
C PHE A 134 -13.36 -0.59 -6.33
N SER A 135 -13.38 -0.81 -5.02
CA SER A 135 -14.49 -1.46 -4.31
C SER A 135 -15.64 -0.51 -3.93
N GLY A 136 -15.61 0.76 -4.34
CA GLY A 136 -16.65 1.75 -3.99
C GLY A 136 -16.21 2.88 -3.05
N TYR A 137 -15.01 2.81 -2.44
CA TYR A 137 -14.59 3.69 -1.34
C TYR A 137 -14.32 5.16 -1.70
N PRO A 138 -15.21 6.12 -1.38
CA PRO A 138 -15.05 7.51 -1.82
C PRO A 138 -13.72 8.14 -1.37
N ASP A 139 -13.13 7.66 -0.27
CA ASP A 139 -11.85 8.12 0.27
C ASP A 139 -10.59 7.57 -0.43
N CYS A 140 -10.74 6.84 -1.55
CA CYS A 140 -9.65 6.44 -2.45
C CYS A 140 -9.59 7.25 -3.75
N ARG A 141 -10.57 8.13 -4.02
CA ARG A 141 -10.68 8.86 -5.30
C ARG A 141 -9.63 9.95 -5.42
N ASP A 142 -9.28 10.27 -6.67
CA ASP A 142 -8.32 11.35 -6.98
C ASP A 142 -8.76 12.72 -6.42
N ASP A 143 -10.05 13.06 -6.56
CA ASP A 143 -10.62 14.29 -6.00
C ASP A 143 -10.42 14.38 -4.48
N THR A 144 -10.56 13.27 -3.77
CA THR A 144 -10.31 13.22 -2.33
C THR A 144 -8.83 13.39 -2.01
N MET A 145 -7.93 12.74 -2.76
CA MET A 145 -6.48 12.89 -2.55
C MET A 145 -6.04 14.34 -2.75
N LYS A 146 -6.54 15.00 -3.80
CA LYS A 146 -6.29 16.43 -4.07
C LYS A 146 -6.84 17.33 -2.97
N ALA A 147 -8.07 17.09 -2.51
CA ALA A 147 -8.65 17.85 -1.41
C ALA A 147 -7.84 17.70 -0.11
N MET A 148 -7.42 16.48 0.21
CA MET A 148 -6.57 16.20 1.38
C MET A 148 -5.21 16.87 1.27
N GLN A 149 -4.57 16.86 0.10
CA GLN A 149 -3.29 17.55 -0.09
C GLN A 149 -3.39 19.05 0.23
N ILE A 150 -4.44 19.71 -0.28
CA ILE A 150 -4.68 21.14 -0.01
C ILE A 150 -4.92 21.36 1.48
N ALA A 151 -5.82 20.60 2.09
CA ALA A 151 -6.17 20.74 3.50
C ALA A 151 -4.95 20.54 4.41
N LEU A 152 -4.17 19.48 4.18
CA LEU A 152 -2.98 19.16 4.97
C LEU A 152 -1.88 20.20 4.77
N SER A 153 -1.67 20.66 3.52
CA SER A 153 -0.66 21.67 3.24
C SER A 153 -0.96 23.00 3.94
N LEU A 154 -2.22 23.45 3.88
CA LEU A 154 -2.66 24.67 4.55
C LEU A 154 -2.63 24.52 6.07
N GLY A 155 -3.12 23.41 6.60
CA GLY A 155 -3.21 23.16 8.04
C GLY A 155 -1.85 23.02 8.73
N MET A 156 -0.80 22.64 7.99
CA MET A 156 0.56 22.48 8.51
C MET A 156 1.51 23.61 8.06
N ASP A 157 1.02 24.60 7.31
CA ASP A 157 1.84 25.64 6.66
C ASP A 157 3.08 25.07 5.95
N ARG A 158 2.89 23.94 5.24
CA ARG A 158 3.95 23.19 4.57
C ARG A 158 3.47 22.72 3.20
N ARG A 159 4.31 22.86 2.19
CA ARG A 159 4.00 22.35 0.84
C ARG A 159 4.15 20.83 0.79
N LEU A 160 3.08 20.12 1.12
CA LEU A 160 3.01 18.67 1.02
C LEU A 160 2.52 18.26 -0.38
N LEU A 161 3.07 17.15 -0.87
CA LEU A 161 2.62 16.47 -2.08
C LEU A 161 2.08 15.09 -1.70
N ILE A 162 0.89 14.75 -2.20
CA ILE A 162 0.34 13.39 -2.10
C ILE A 162 0.48 12.74 -3.48
N GLU A 163 1.26 11.67 -3.57
CA GLU A 163 1.46 10.90 -4.79
C GLU A 163 0.70 9.59 -4.74
N THR A 164 -0.02 9.32 -5.83
CA THR A 164 -0.88 8.15 -6.02
C THR A 164 -0.50 7.44 -7.32
N PRO A 165 0.69 6.81 -7.39
CA PRO A 165 1.21 6.24 -8.64
C PRO A 165 0.33 5.15 -9.24
N LEU A 166 -0.58 4.58 -8.44
CA LEU A 166 -1.50 3.53 -8.86
C LEU A 166 -2.90 4.05 -9.23
N MET A 167 -3.16 5.36 -9.13
CA MET A 167 -4.52 5.93 -9.22
C MET A 167 -5.29 5.50 -10.48
N TRP A 168 -4.59 5.45 -11.61
CA TRP A 168 -5.16 5.28 -12.94
C TRP A 168 -4.72 4.00 -13.64
N ILE A 169 -4.17 3.03 -12.90
CA ILE A 169 -3.69 1.78 -13.47
C ILE A 169 -4.36 0.59 -12.80
N ASP A 170 -4.65 -0.45 -13.57
CA ASP A 170 -5.24 -1.68 -13.06
C ASP A 170 -4.17 -2.66 -12.50
N LYS A 171 -4.59 -3.82 -11.99
CA LYS A 171 -3.65 -4.82 -11.46
C LYS A 171 -2.62 -5.36 -12.46
N ALA A 172 -2.96 -5.48 -13.75
CA ALA A 172 -1.97 -5.96 -14.72
C ALA A 172 -0.91 -4.89 -14.97
N GLN A 173 -1.35 -3.64 -15.09
CA GLN A 173 -0.45 -2.50 -15.19
C GLN A 173 0.35 -2.27 -13.91
N THR A 174 -0.18 -2.63 -12.73
CA THR A 174 0.56 -2.62 -11.47
C THR A 174 1.70 -3.65 -11.47
N TRP A 175 1.46 -4.87 -11.98
CA TRP A 175 2.53 -5.85 -12.21
C TRP A 175 3.58 -5.34 -13.20
N GLN A 176 3.15 -4.74 -14.31
CA GLN A 176 4.06 -4.14 -15.29
C GLN A 176 4.88 -3.01 -14.67
N LEU A 177 4.27 -2.13 -13.88
CA LEU A 177 4.96 -1.04 -13.19
C LEU A 177 6.03 -1.59 -12.23
N ALA A 178 5.71 -2.63 -11.46
CA ALA A 178 6.69 -3.28 -10.61
C ALA A 178 7.86 -3.84 -11.42
N TYR A 179 7.59 -4.56 -12.50
CA TYR A 179 8.63 -5.06 -13.40
C TYR A 179 9.51 -3.92 -13.94
N ASP A 180 8.90 -2.85 -14.47
CA ASP A 180 9.63 -1.72 -15.05
C ASP A 180 10.50 -0.99 -14.01
N LEU A 181 10.00 -0.84 -12.77
CA LEU A 181 10.74 -0.22 -11.68
C LEU A 181 11.96 -1.06 -11.28
N GLY A 182 11.79 -2.37 -11.17
CA GLY A 182 12.89 -3.29 -10.92
C GLY A 182 13.91 -3.26 -12.06
N GLN A 183 13.44 -3.32 -13.31
CA GLN A 183 14.28 -3.31 -14.51
C GLN A 183 15.12 -2.03 -14.64
N LYS A 184 14.56 -0.89 -14.23
CA LYS A 184 15.29 0.38 -14.14
C LYS A 184 16.32 0.38 -13.03
N ALA A 185 16.12 -0.42 -11.98
CA ALA A 185 17.02 -0.52 -10.85
C ALA A 185 18.32 -1.24 -11.24
N HIS A 186 18.24 -2.33 -12.02
CA HIS A 186 19.36 -3.00 -12.70
C HIS A 186 18.85 -4.05 -13.72
N ALA A 187 19.77 -4.66 -14.47
CA ALA A 187 19.49 -5.55 -15.62
C ALA A 187 18.52 -6.70 -15.31
N ASP A 188 18.65 -7.38 -14.18
CA ASP A 188 17.74 -8.48 -13.80
C ASP A 188 16.64 -8.07 -12.79
N GLY A 189 16.50 -6.76 -12.54
CA GLY A 189 15.73 -6.28 -11.40
C GLY A 189 14.22 -6.39 -11.60
N GLY A 190 13.75 -6.49 -12.85
CA GLY A 190 12.33 -6.59 -13.16
C GLY A 190 11.74 -7.90 -12.64
N ASP A 191 12.30 -9.03 -13.08
CA ASP A 191 11.91 -10.36 -12.59
C ASP A 191 12.15 -10.47 -11.08
N GLN A 192 13.28 -9.95 -10.58
CA GLN A 192 13.60 -10.00 -9.16
C GLN A 192 12.57 -9.26 -8.29
N LEU A 193 12.09 -8.08 -8.70
CA LEU A 193 11.08 -7.34 -7.95
C LEU A 193 9.71 -8.04 -8.02
N VAL A 194 9.36 -8.60 -9.18
CA VAL A 194 8.14 -9.38 -9.34
C VAL A 194 8.17 -10.63 -8.45
N ASP A 195 9.26 -11.38 -8.45
CA ASP A 195 9.44 -12.56 -7.61
C ASP A 195 9.38 -12.21 -6.12
N LEU A 196 10.03 -11.11 -5.71
CA LEU A 196 9.94 -10.59 -4.35
C LEU A 196 8.48 -10.29 -3.96
N ILE A 197 7.72 -9.65 -4.87
CA ILE A 197 6.30 -9.35 -4.64
C ILE A 197 5.47 -10.63 -4.54
N VAL A 198 5.68 -11.60 -5.44
CA VAL A 198 5.00 -12.90 -5.43
C VAL A 198 5.26 -13.62 -4.11
N GLU A 199 6.50 -13.65 -3.65
CA GLU A 199 6.92 -14.47 -2.52
C GLU A 199 6.61 -13.82 -1.17
N HIS A 200 6.90 -12.53 -1.00
CA HIS A 200 6.98 -11.90 0.33
C HIS A 200 5.82 -10.98 0.67
N THR A 201 5.04 -10.51 -0.30
CA THR A 201 3.88 -9.65 0.01
C THR A 201 2.67 -10.43 0.50
N HIS A 202 1.72 -9.72 1.12
CA HIS A 202 0.45 -10.30 1.54
C HIS A 202 -0.74 -9.51 0.98
N THR A 203 -1.73 -10.23 0.45
CA THR A 203 -2.96 -9.63 -0.13
C THR A 203 -4.22 -10.36 0.30
N CYS A 204 -4.11 -11.60 0.79
CA CYS A 204 -5.25 -12.45 1.10
C CYS A 204 -6.02 -11.96 2.34
N TYR A 205 -7.31 -11.65 2.19
CA TYR A 205 -8.13 -11.23 3.33
C TYR A 205 -8.35 -12.31 4.39
N MET A 206 -8.10 -13.58 4.07
CA MET A 206 -8.20 -14.70 5.01
C MET A 206 -6.89 -14.99 5.74
N GLY A 207 -5.84 -14.19 5.52
CA GLY A 207 -4.53 -14.38 6.15
C GLY A 207 -3.77 -15.62 5.66
N ASP A 208 -4.20 -16.24 4.57
CA ASP A 208 -3.60 -17.48 4.05
C ASP A 208 -2.19 -17.23 3.48
N ARG A 209 -1.20 -17.87 4.10
CA ARG A 209 0.20 -17.91 3.67
C ARG A 209 0.73 -19.34 3.48
N THR A 210 -0.16 -20.33 3.37
CA THR A 210 0.19 -21.73 3.14
C THR A 210 0.02 -22.12 1.67
N HIS A 211 -0.98 -21.58 0.97
CA HIS A 211 -1.22 -21.88 -0.43
C HIS A 211 -0.50 -20.90 -1.36
N ARG A 212 0.49 -21.40 -2.11
CA ARG A 212 1.27 -20.63 -3.09
C ARG A 212 0.70 -20.81 -4.49
N HIS A 213 0.45 -19.70 -5.17
CA HIS A 213 0.05 -19.61 -6.57
C HIS A 213 1.12 -18.86 -7.38
N ASN A 214 0.99 -18.84 -8.71
CA ASN A 214 1.93 -18.08 -9.57
C ASN A 214 1.93 -16.58 -9.26
N TRP A 215 0.79 -16.03 -8.83
CA TRP A 215 0.64 -14.63 -8.46
C TRP A 215 1.00 -14.34 -6.99
N GLY A 216 1.32 -15.35 -6.18
CA GLY A 216 1.70 -15.25 -4.77
C GLY A 216 0.86 -16.09 -3.81
N TYR A 217 0.94 -15.80 -2.52
CA TYR A 217 0.23 -16.56 -1.48
C TYR A 217 -1.20 -16.05 -1.24
N GLY A 218 -2.12 -16.99 -1.04
CA GLY A 218 -3.49 -16.68 -0.63
C GLY A 218 -4.49 -17.81 -0.83
N CYS A 219 -5.70 -17.63 -0.30
CA CYS A 219 -6.74 -18.67 -0.31
C CYS A 219 -7.34 -18.92 -1.71
N GLY A 220 -7.07 -18.03 -2.68
CA GLY A 220 -7.56 -18.14 -4.06
C GLY A 220 -9.06 -17.85 -4.24
N THR A 221 -9.81 -17.62 -3.16
CA THR A 221 -11.28 -17.51 -3.19
C THR A 221 -11.81 -16.17 -2.68
N CYS A 222 -11.01 -15.39 -1.95
CA CYS A 222 -11.43 -14.06 -1.50
C CYS A 222 -11.30 -13.00 -2.62
N PRO A 223 -12.05 -11.90 -2.56
CA PRO A 223 -12.02 -10.86 -3.60
C PRO A 223 -10.61 -10.31 -3.90
N ALA A 224 -9.77 -10.15 -2.87
CA ALA A 224 -8.40 -9.67 -3.05
C ALA A 224 -7.52 -10.68 -3.81
N CYS A 225 -7.68 -11.98 -3.55
CA CYS A 225 -6.98 -13.03 -4.30
C CYS A 225 -7.47 -13.09 -5.76
N ASP A 226 -8.78 -13.02 -5.98
CA ASP A 226 -9.37 -13.03 -7.33
C ASP A 226 -8.85 -11.86 -8.19
N LEU A 227 -8.83 -10.66 -7.62
CA LEU A 227 -8.32 -9.46 -8.28
C LEU A 227 -6.82 -9.57 -8.61
N ARG A 228 -6.00 -10.02 -7.65
CA ARG A 228 -4.56 -10.22 -7.85
C ARG A 228 -4.26 -11.29 -8.90
N ALA A 229 -5.01 -12.40 -8.88
CA ALA A 229 -4.88 -13.50 -9.84
C ALA A 229 -5.24 -13.06 -11.26
N LYS A 230 -6.39 -12.41 -11.45
CA LYS A 230 -6.80 -11.87 -12.77
C LYS A 230 -5.80 -10.84 -13.30
N GLY A 231 -5.28 -9.99 -12.42
CA GLY A 231 -4.22 -9.04 -12.76
C GLY A 231 -2.97 -9.72 -13.29
N TRP A 232 -2.55 -10.80 -12.62
CA TRP A 232 -1.40 -11.60 -13.03
C TRP A 232 -1.61 -12.28 -14.39
N GLU A 233 -2.72 -12.98 -14.58
CA GLU A 233 -3.00 -13.69 -15.84
C GLU A 233 -3.04 -12.73 -17.02
N ARG A 234 -3.65 -11.55 -16.87
CA ARG A 234 -3.66 -10.52 -17.93
C ARG A 234 -2.29 -9.91 -18.20
N TRP A 235 -1.41 -9.83 -17.20
CA TRP A 235 -0.05 -9.32 -17.38
C TRP A 235 0.86 -10.34 -18.08
N LYS A 236 0.63 -11.64 -17.86
CA LYS A 236 1.40 -12.72 -18.48
C LYS A 236 0.93 -13.10 -19.89
N ALA A 237 -0.28 -12.71 -20.28
CA ALA A 237 -0.88 -12.96 -21.59
C ALA A 237 -0.27 -12.07 -22.68
#